data_AF-A0A972HCW6-F1
#
_entry.id   AF-A0A972HCW6-F1
#
_cell.length_a   1.000
_cell.length_b   1.000
_cell.length_c   1.000
_cell.angle_alpha   90.00
_cell.angle_beta   90.00
_cell.angle_gamma   90.00
#
_symmetry.space_group_name_H-M   'P 1'
#
loop_
_entity.id
_entity.type
_entity.pdbx_description
1 polymer ?
#
loop_
_entity_poly.entity_id
_entity_poly.type
_entity_poly.pdbx_seq_one_letter_code
_entity_poly.pdbx_strand_id
1 'polypeptide(L)' 'MFDVRFARSLFPAFEREPSDAWGFFENAGGSYLPAAVLDRYTEFLTDFRVQPYGNNPMARR' A
#
# COMPACT_ATOMS: atom_id res chain seq x y z
N MET A 1 -15.58 18.35 -7.27
CA MET A 1 -16.42 17.14 -7.35
C MET A 1 -15.50 15.94 -7.25
N PHE A 2 -15.90 14.87 -6.56
CA PHE A 2 -15.09 13.67 -6.38
C PHE A 2 -15.16 12.77 -7.64
N ASP A 3 -14.02 12.29 -8.13
CA ASP A 3 -13.93 11.37 -9.26
C ASP A 3 -13.62 9.94 -8.78
N VAL A 4 -14.62 9.07 -8.88
CA VAL A 4 -14.52 7.66 -8.48
C VAL A 4 -13.57 6.87 -9.38
N ARG A 5 -13.47 7.20 -10.68
CA ARG A 5 -12.57 6.49 -11.59
C ARG A 5 -11.12 6.76 -11.23
N PHE A 6 -10.80 8.03 -10.96
CA PHE A 6 -9.49 8.41 -10.46
C PHE A 6 -9.18 7.76 -9.11
N ALA A 7 -10.13 7.76 -8.17
CA ALA A 7 -9.90 7.12 -6.87
C ALA A 7 -9.61 5.62 -7.02
N ARG A 8 -10.33 4.90 -7.88
CA ARG A 8 -10.09 3.48 -8.15
C ARG A 8 -8.74 3.22 -8.81
N SER A 9 -8.29 4.09 -9.72
CA SER A 9 -6.97 3.91 -10.37
C SER A 9 -5.78 4.01 -9.41
N LEU A 10 -5.99 4.48 -8.16
CA LEU A 10 -4.94 4.51 -7.16
C LEU A 10 -4.72 3.14 -6.47
N PHE A 11 -5.59 2.14 -6.69
CA PHE A 11 -5.54 0.83 -6.02
C PHE A 11 -5.14 -0.28 -7.00
N PRO A 12 -3.90 -0.80 -6.92
CA PRO A 12 -3.42 -1.87 -7.81
C PRO A 12 -4.26 -3.16 -7.75
N ALA A 13 -4.99 -3.38 -6.66
CA ALA A 13 -5.88 -4.54 -6.52
C ALA A 13 -6.95 -4.60 -7.62
N PHE A 14 -7.42 -3.45 -8.12
CA PHE A 14 -8.45 -3.42 -9.17
C PHE A 14 -7.93 -3.71 -10.58
N GLU A 15 -6.64 -3.96 -10.74
CA GLU A 15 -6.02 -4.42 -11.98
C GLU A 15 -5.80 -5.94 -12.02
N ARG A 16 -6.25 -6.67 -10.98
CA ARG A 16 -6.02 -8.11 -10.83
C ARG A 16 -7.31 -8.87 -10.54
N GLU A 17 -7.45 -10.05 -11.15
CA GLU A 17 -8.51 -10.98 -10.81
C GLU A 17 -8.38 -11.49 -9.36
N PRO A 18 -9.51 -11.69 -8.64
CA PRO A 18 -10.89 -11.47 -9.09
C PRO A 18 -11.41 -10.04 -8.84
N SER A 19 -10.61 -9.15 -8.24
CA SER A 19 -11.05 -7.83 -7.76
C SER A 19 -11.23 -6.77 -8.86
N ASP A 20 -10.80 -7.04 -10.08
CA ASP A 20 -11.10 -6.25 -11.28
C ASP A 20 -12.55 -6.46 -11.76
N ALA A 21 -13.10 -7.66 -11.57
CA ALA A 21 -14.45 -8.04 -11.99
C ALA A 21 -15.47 -8.11 -10.84
N TRP A 22 -15.03 -8.32 -9.60
CA TRP A 22 -15.88 -8.49 -8.43
C TRP A 22 -15.98 -7.24 -7.55
N GLY A 23 -17.19 -6.92 -7.08
CA GLY A 23 -17.40 -5.87 -6.08
C GLY A 23 -17.05 -6.34 -4.67
N PHE A 24 -15.95 -5.86 -4.11
CA PHE A 24 -15.54 -6.18 -2.74
C PHE A 24 -16.22 -5.25 -1.72
N PHE A 25 -17.08 -5.81 -0.85
CA PHE A 25 -17.85 -5.08 0.17
C PHE A 25 -17.51 -5.47 1.62
N GLU A 26 -16.40 -6.17 1.84
CA GLU A 26 -15.94 -6.65 3.16
C GLU A 26 -14.82 -5.75 3.75
N ASN A 27 -14.83 -4.45 3.42
CA ASN A 27 -13.75 -3.52 3.77
C ASN A 27 -13.54 -3.33 5.28
N ALA A 28 -14.55 -3.64 6.10
CA ALA A 28 -14.47 -3.61 7.55
C ALA A 28 -13.54 -4.70 8.13
N GLY A 29 -13.41 -5.84 7.44
CA GLY A 29 -12.47 -6.92 7.81
C GLY A 29 -11.05 -6.68 7.28
N GLY A 30 -10.92 -5.87 6.22
CA GLY A 30 -9.65 -5.50 5.62
C GLY A 30 -9.87 -4.77 4.30
N SER A 31 -9.07 -3.73 4.04
CA SER A 31 -9.18 -2.91 2.83
C SER A 31 -7.94 -3.06 1.95
N TYR A 32 -8.09 -2.83 0.64
CA TYR A 32 -6.95 -2.74 -0.26
C TYR A 32 -6.12 -1.50 0.02
N LEU A 33 -4.82 -1.57 -0.27
CA LEU A 33 -3.91 -0.44 -0.12
C LEU A 33 -3.75 0.30 -1.45
N PRO A 34 -3.78 1.64 -1.45
CA PRO A 34 -3.43 2.42 -2.63
C PRO A 34 -1.91 2.34 -2.88
N ALA A 35 -1.49 2.52 -4.13
CA ALA A 35 -0.11 2.41 -4.57
C ALA A 35 0.86 3.25 -3.72
N ALA A 36 0.50 4.49 -3.42
CA ALA A 36 1.32 5.38 -2.60
C ALA A 36 1.62 4.82 -1.19
N VAL A 37 0.70 4.06 -0.60
CA VAL A 37 0.91 3.42 0.71
C VAL A 37 1.74 2.14 0.54
N LEU A 38 1.48 1.35 -0.50
CA LEU A 38 2.26 0.16 -0.82
C LEU A 38 3.74 0.51 -1.06
N ASP A 39 4.02 1.63 -1.73
CA ASP A 39 5.39 2.09 -1.98
C ASP A 39 6.11 2.41 -0.67
N ARG A 40 5.49 3.17 0.24
CA ARG A 40 6.06 3.47 1.57
C ARG A 40 6.21 2.22 2.43
N TYR A 41 5.26 1.30 2.33
CA TYR A 41 5.32 0.04 3.07
C TYR A 41 6.48 -0.83 2.56
N THR A 42 6.66 -0.92 1.25
CA THR A 42 7.80 -1.63 0.63
C THR A 42 9.11 -1.00 1.07
N GLU A 43 9.23 0.32 0.96
CA GLU A 43 10.40 1.09 1.41
C GLU A 43 10.70 0.85 2.89
N PHE A 44 9.68 0.87 3.75
CA PHE A 44 9.84 0.54 5.16
C PHE A 44 10.42 -0.86 5.37
N LEU A 45 9.89 -1.85 4.66
CA LEU A 45 10.33 -3.24 4.80
C LEU A 45 11.75 -3.48 4.27
N THR A 46 12.18 -2.75 3.24
CA THR A 46 13.50 -2.92 2.63
C THR A 46 14.57 -2.09 3.31
N ASP A 47 14.24 -0.87 3.76
CA ASP A 47 15.24 0.14 4.13
C ASP A 47 15.20 0.48 5.62
N PHE A 48 14.05 0.34 6.28
CA PHE A 48 13.83 0.82 7.65
C PHE A 48 13.49 -0.29 8.65
N ARG A 49 13.48 -1.56 8.22
CA ARG A 49 13.21 -2.72 9.09
C ARG A 49 14.43 -3.11 9.95
N VAL A 50 15.03 -2.13 10.61
CA VAL A 50 16.14 -2.26 11.54
C VAL A 50 15.85 -1.49 12.82
N GLN A 51 16.55 -1.80 13.91
CA GLN A 51 16.40 -1.06 15.17
C GLN A 51 16.86 0.40 14.97
N PRO A 52 16.00 1.41 15.29
CA PRO A 52 16.40 2.80 15.23
C PRO A 52 17.57 3.12 16.17
N TYR A 53 18.42 4.08 15.77
CA TYR A 53 19.57 4.60 16.55
C TYR A 53 20.71 3.59 16.81
N GLY A 54 20.72 2.45 16.14
CA GLY A 54 21.84 1.50 16.18
C GLY A 54 23.14 2.08 15.62
N ASN A 55 24.27 1.49 16.02
CA ASN A 55 25.59 1.90 15.49
C ASN A 55 25.89 1.22 14.13
N ASN A 56 25.00 1.37 13.16
CA ASN A 56 25.19 0.91 11.79
C ASN A 56 24.63 1.93 10.78
N PRO A 57 25.08 1.92 9.51
CA PRO A 57 24.62 2.89 8.52
C PRO A 57 23.11 2.86 8.23
N MET A 58 22.46 1.69 8.32
CA MET A 58 21.03 1.56 8.04
C MET A 58 20.16 2.21 9.12
N ALA A 59 20.63 2.24 10.37
CA ALA A 59 19.91 2.85 11.48
C ALA A 59 20.01 4.39 11.54
N ARG A 60 20.74 5.01 10.60
CA ARG A 60 20.94 6.47 10.49
C ARG A 60 20.24 7.08 9.26
N ARG A 61 19.46 6.28 8.55
CA ARG A 61 18.77 6.67 7.32
C ARG A 61 17.42 7.31 7.62
#